data_AF-A0A165BHP6-F1
#
_entry.id   AF-A0A165BHP6-F1
#
_cell.length_a   1.000
_cell.length_b   1.000
_cell.length_c   1.000
_cell.angle_alpha   90.00
_cell.angle_beta   90.00
_cell.angle_gamma   90.00
#
_symmetry.space_group_name_H-M   'P 1'
#
loop_
_entity.id
_entity.type
_entity.pdbx_description
1 polymer ?
#
loop_
_entity_poly.entity_id
_entity_poly.type
_entity_poly.pdbx_seq_one_letter_code
_entity_poly.pdbx_strand_id
1 'polypeptide(L)'
;YPAITSATCSWTAILSWIWQPDVVWSCWKPATLGSYSSVTAIWEAWAKGERVAGVGRKPPLCGLEWLWGAQKNTTMRKGQQQSWRPRNDAMARQLWAHFMYFVSRIEKRLNNGKTSAEAMHELDDGRGTLSLSQFCKRTQPKRQ
;
A
#
# COMPACT_ATOMS: atom_id res chain seq x y z
N TYR A 1 -24.53 -4.81 -14.18
CA TYR A 1 -23.64 -4.44 -13.05
C TYR A 1 -24.13 -5.15 -11.80
N PRO A 2 -23.25 -5.71 -10.94
CA PRO A 2 -23.67 -6.32 -9.68
C PRO A 2 -24.36 -5.28 -8.80
N ALA A 3 -25.41 -5.71 -8.09
CA ALA A 3 -26.14 -4.83 -7.17
C ALA A 3 -25.30 -4.61 -5.90
N ILE A 4 -24.94 -3.35 -5.66
CA ILE A 4 -24.31 -2.94 -4.39
C ILE A 4 -25.45 -2.73 -3.39
N THR A 5 -25.58 -3.68 -2.46
CA THR A 5 -26.49 -3.60 -1.32
C THR A 5 -25.67 -3.36 -0.06
N SER A 6 -26.30 -3.02 1.07
CA SER A 6 -25.61 -2.91 2.35
C SER A 6 -24.83 -4.17 2.72
N ALA A 7 -25.33 -5.35 2.33
CA ALA A 7 -24.68 -6.65 2.56
C ALA A 7 -23.46 -6.89 1.64
N THR A 8 -23.43 -6.29 0.45
CA THR A 8 -22.32 -6.44 -0.52
C THR A 8 -21.41 -5.21 -0.60
N CYS A 9 -21.69 -4.16 0.18
CA CYS A 9 -20.91 -2.92 0.24
C CYS A 9 -19.68 -3.02 1.17
N SER A 10 -18.94 -4.12 1.08
CA SER A 10 -17.62 -4.25 1.70
C SER A 10 -16.53 -4.18 0.63
N TRP A 11 -15.35 -3.65 0.99
CA TRP A 11 -14.23 -3.61 0.04
C TRP A 11 -13.88 -4.99 -0.48
N THR A 12 -13.88 -6.03 0.37
CA THR A 12 -13.61 -7.41 -0.07
C THR A 12 -14.60 -7.90 -1.13
N ALA A 13 -15.90 -7.60 -0.97
CA ALA A 13 -16.92 -7.96 -1.95
C ALA A 13 -16.81 -7.15 -3.25
N ILE A 14 -16.52 -5.85 -3.16
CA ILE A 14 -16.33 -4.99 -4.34
C ILE A 14 -15.09 -5.42 -5.13
N LEU A 15 -13.99 -5.72 -4.44
CA LEU A 15 -12.74 -6.11 -5.07
C LEU A 15 -12.85 -7.46 -5.79
N SER A 16 -13.64 -8.41 -5.28
CA SER A 16 -13.82 -9.72 -5.92
C SER A 16 -14.54 -9.64 -7.27
N TRP A 17 -15.25 -8.53 -7.56
CA TRP A 17 -15.92 -8.31 -8.85
C TRP A 17 -15.00 -7.71 -9.92
N ILE A 18 -13.78 -7.29 -9.57
CA ILE A 18 -12.86 -6.68 -10.52
C ILE A 18 -12.16 -7.77 -11.33
N TRP A 19 -12.52 -7.86 -12.61
CA TRP A 19 -11.98 -8.84 -13.55
C TRP A 19 -10.55 -8.53 -14.01
N GLN A 20 -10.18 -7.24 -14.09
CA GLN A 20 -8.85 -6.77 -14.53
C GLN A 20 -8.15 -6.03 -13.38
N PRO A 21 -7.43 -6.72 -12.49
CA PRO A 21 -6.76 -6.07 -11.38
C PRO A 21 -5.64 -5.10 -11.80
N ASP A 22 -5.06 -5.26 -12.99
CA ASP A 22 -3.94 -4.46 -13.47
C ASP A 22 -4.34 -3.00 -13.75
N VAL A 23 -5.57 -2.74 -14.17
CA VAL A 23 -6.06 -1.37 -14.36
C VAL A 23 -6.23 -0.60 -13.04
N VAL A 24 -6.38 -1.33 -11.93
CA VAL A 24 -6.60 -0.75 -10.60
C VAL A 24 -5.42 0.08 -10.13
N TRP A 25 -4.20 -0.28 -10.51
CA TRP A 25 -3.00 0.47 -10.14
C TRP A 25 -3.12 1.96 -10.48
N SER A 26 -3.66 2.27 -11.66
CA SER A 26 -3.80 3.66 -12.11
C SER A 26 -4.64 4.52 -11.16
N CYS A 27 -5.64 3.91 -10.51
CA CYS A 27 -6.59 4.58 -9.61
C CYS A 27 -6.16 4.52 -8.14
N TRP A 28 -5.65 3.38 -7.70
CA TRP A 28 -5.50 3.06 -6.27
C TRP A 28 -4.06 2.75 -5.85
N LYS A 29 -3.05 3.00 -6.69
CA LYS A 29 -1.66 3.01 -6.23
C LYS A 29 -1.47 3.94 -5.03
N PRO A 30 -0.50 3.65 -4.14
CA PRO A 30 -0.16 4.59 -3.08
C PRO A 30 0.34 5.91 -3.66
N ALA A 31 0.22 6.97 -2.87
CA ALA A 31 0.81 8.24 -3.21
C ALA A 31 2.34 8.19 -3.09
N THR A 32 3.03 9.22 -3.59
CA THR A 32 4.46 9.34 -3.36
C THR A 32 4.76 9.62 -1.88
N LEU A 33 5.95 9.27 -1.39
CA LEU A 33 6.33 9.58 -0.01
C LEU A 33 6.25 11.07 0.34
N GLY A 34 6.39 11.96 -0.64
CA GLY A 34 6.26 13.41 -0.44
C GLY A 34 4.81 13.88 -0.25
N SER A 35 3.83 13.04 -0.61
CA SER A 35 2.40 13.33 -0.46
C SER A 35 1.87 12.97 0.93
N TYR A 36 2.61 12.18 1.70
CA TYR A 36 2.25 11.82 3.07
C TYR A 36 2.89 12.79 4.07
N SER A 37 2.11 13.26 5.03
CA SER A 37 2.59 14.16 6.09
C SER A 37 3.27 13.42 7.25
N SER A 38 2.98 12.14 7.45
CA SER A 38 3.48 11.34 8.57
C SER A 38 3.51 9.84 8.26
N VAL A 39 4.18 9.06 9.12
CA VAL A 39 4.15 7.59 9.06
C VAL A 39 2.73 7.07 9.31
N THR A 40 1.97 7.77 10.15
CA THR A 40 0.54 7.49 10.38
C THR A 40 -0.28 7.55 9.10
N ALA A 41 -0.06 8.56 8.26
CA ALA A 41 -0.79 8.68 6.99
C ALA A 41 -0.48 7.51 6.03
N ILE A 42 0.77 7.02 6.02
CA ILE A 42 1.15 5.82 5.26
C ILE A 42 0.42 4.58 5.79
N TRP A 43 0.45 4.37 7.11
CA TRP A 43 -0.19 3.21 7.73
C TRP A 43 -1.71 3.23 7.54
N GLU A 44 -2.34 4.39 7.63
CA GLU A 44 -3.76 4.52 7.33
C GLU A 44 -4.09 4.18 5.89
N ALA A 45 -3.27 4.63 4.92
CA ALA A 45 -3.44 4.23 3.53
C ALA A 45 -3.29 2.72 3.33
N TRP A 46 -2.38 2.08 4.09
CA TRP A 46 -2.20 0.63 4.10
C TRP A 46 -3.41 -0.12 4.67
N ALA A 47 -3.79 0.18 5.91
CA ALA A 47 -4.73 -0.61 6.69
C ALA A 47 -6.20 -0.24 6.48
N LYS A 48 -6.48 1.04 6.17
CA LYS A 48 -7.84 1.56 6.03
C LYS A 48 -8.14 2.07 4.63
N GLY A 49 -7.11 2.44 3.87
CA GLY A 49 -7.20 3.07 2.55
C GLY A 49 -7.07 4.59 2.63
N GLU A 50 -6.65 5.23 1.55
CA GLU A 50 -6.42 6.68 1.51
C GLU A 50 -7.74 7.47 1.43
N ARG A 51 -7.87 8.58 2.18
CA ARG A 51 -9.07 9.44 2.11
C ARG A 51 -8.96 10.39 0.91
N VAL A 52 -10.01 10.45 0.11
CA VAL A 52 -10.17 11.38 -1.01
C VAL A 52 -11.23 12.41 -0.63
N ALA A 53 -10.83 13.68 -0.56
CA ALA A 53 -11.72 14.77 -0.18
C ALA A 53 -12.95 14.84 -1.11
N GLY A 54 -14.14 14.98 -0.52
CA GLY A 54 -15.41 15.05 -1.26
C GLY A 54 -15.91 13.73 -1.86
N VAL A 55 -15.13 12.64 -1.82
CA VAL A 55 -15.51 11.35 -2.42
C VAL A 55 -15.66 10.26 -1.37
N GLY A 56 -14.68 10.10 -0.47
CA GLY A 56 -14.70 9.02 0.51
C GLY A 56 -13.31 8.46 0.79
N ARG A 57 -13.19 7.14 0.91
CA ARG A 57 -11.92 6.44 1.14
C ARG A 57 -11.69 5.44 0.01
N LYS A 58 -10.45 5.30 -0.47
CA LYS A 58 -10.00 4.22 -1.35
C LYS A 58 -10.04 2.88 -0.59
N PRO A 59 -9.98 1.73 -1.26
CA PRO A 59 -9.79 0.46 -0.57
C PRO A 59 -8.47 0.44 0.22
N PRO A 60 -8.41 -0.33 1.33
CA PRO A 60 -7.16 -0.65 2.00
C PRO A 60 -6.18 -1.33 1.05
N LEU A 61 -4.95 -0.82 0.99
CA LEU A 61 -3.90 -1.43 0.17
C LEU A 61 -3.51 -2.82 0.66
N CYS A 62 -3.65 -3.12 1.96
CA CYS A 62 -3.45 -4.47 2.49
C CYS A 62 -4.45 -5.48 1.92
N GLY A 63 -5.69 -5.04 1.66
CA GLY A 63 -6.73 -5.88 1.04
C GLY A 63 -6.43 -6.16 -0.43
N LEU A 64 -5.93 -5.16 -1.16
CA LEU A 64 -5.46 -5.33 -2.54
C LEU A 64 -4.29 -6.32 -2.59
N GLU A 65 -3.30 -6.16 -1.72
CA GLU A 65 -2.14 -7.06 -1.67
C GLU A 65 -2.53 -8.48 -1.24
N TRP A 66 -3.48 -8.63 -0.31
CA TRP A 66 -3.99 -9.94 0.09
C TRP A 66 -4.68 -10.67 -1.06
N LEU A 67 -5.57 -9.99 -1.79
CA LEU A 67 -6.32 -10.60 -2.89
C LEU A 67 -5.45 -10.85 -4.12
N TRP A 68 -4.60 -9.89 -4.48
CA TRP A 68 -3.94 -9.85 -5.79
C TRP A 68 -2.42 -9.86 -5.74
N GLY A 69 -1.83 -9.66 -4.56
CA GLY A 69 -0.38 -9.66 -4.36
C GLY A 69 0.24 -11.05 -4.52
N ALA A 70 -0.53 -12.12 -4.32
CA ALA A 70 -0.11 -13.50 -4.56
C ALA A 70 -0.76 -14.15 -5.79
N GLN A 71 -1.84 -13.55 -6.33
CA GLN A 71 -2.60 -14.14 -7.43
C GLN A 71 -1.82 -14.06 -8.74
N LYS A 72 -1.51 -15.24 -9.29
CA LYS A 72 -0.89 -15.40 -10.61
C LYS A 72 -1.82 -14.79 -11.66
N ASN A 73 -1.30 -13.88 -12.47
CA ASN A 73 -2.03 -13.38 -13.62
C ASN A 73 -2.14 -14.50 -14.67
N THR A 74 -3.31 -15.12 -14.79
CA THR A 74 -3.55 -16.28 -15.67
C THR A 74 -3.67 -15.89 -17.15
N THR A 75 -3.91 -14.61 -17.49
CA THR A 75 -3.96 -14.15 -18.88
C THR A 75 -2.58 -13.99 -19.52
N MET A 76 -1.48 -13.95 -18.74
CA MET A 76 -0.12 -13.84 -19.27
C MET A 76 0.76 -15.02 -18.84
N ARG A 77 1.05 -15.92 -19.79
CA ARG A 77 1.77 -17.21 -19.66
C ARG A 77 3.18 -17.21 -19.01
N LYS A 78 3.66 -16.16 -18.32
CA LYS A 78 5.00 -16.14 -17.73
C LYS A 78 5.10 -15.40 -16.38
N GLY A 79 5.28 -16.17 -15.30
CA GLY A 79 5.93 -15.76 -14.05
C GLY A 79 5.00 -15.63 -12.84
N GLN A 80 5.55 -15.95 -11.65
CA GLN A 80 5.01 -15.58 -10.33
C GLN A 80 4.89 -14.04 -10.30
N GLN A 81 3.69 -13.50 -10.53
CA GLN A 81 3.48 -12.06 -10.67
C GLN A 81 2.24 -11.63 -9.93
N GLN A 82 2.32 -10.42 -9.38
CA GLN A 82 1.21 -9.77 -8.72
C GLN A 82 0.27 -9.18 -9.76
N SER A 83 -1.02 -9.49 -9.65
CA SER A 83 -1.98 -9.21 -10.70
C SER A 83 -2.39 -7.73 -10.79
N TRP A 84 -2.21 -6.96 -9.73
CA TRP A 84 -2.70 -5.58 -9.64
C TRP A 84 -1.64 -4.47 -9.77
N ARG A 85 -0.36 -4.83 -9.90
CA ARG A 85 0.76 -3.87 -10.07
C ARG A 85 1.38 -4.00 -11.47
N PRO A 86 1.76 -2.91 -12.14
CA PRO A 86 2.32 -2.98 -13.49
C PRO A 86 3.69 -3.68 -13.49
N ARG A 87 3.83 -4.66 -14.39
CA ARG A 87 4.96 -5.59 -14.47
C ARG A 87 6.30 -4.93 -14.84
N ASN A 88 6.28 -3.99 -15.78
CA ASN A 88 7.47 -3.41 -16.40
C ASN A 88 7.59 -1.90 -16.19
N ASP A 89 7.03 -1.40 -15.09
CA ASP A 89 7.12 0.01 -14.74
C ASP A 89 8.12 0.18 -13.58
N ALA A 90 9.30 0.70 -13.90
CA ALA A 90 10.35 0.96 -12.92
C ALA A 90 9.90 1.98 -11.85
N MET A 91 9.11 2.98 -12.25
CA MET A 91 8.59 4.00 -11.34
C MET A 91 7.57 3.40 -10.39
N ALA A 92 6.67 2.55 -10.90
CA ALA A 92 5.70 1.85 -10.06
C ALA A 92 6.36 0.93 -9.04
N ARG A 93 7.39 0.16 -9.47
CA ARG A 93 8.17 -0.68 -8.55
C ARG A 93 8.88 0.13 -7.48
N GLN A 94 9.49 1.25 -7.86
CA GLN A 94 10.16 2.13 -6.91
C GLN A 94 9.18 2.77 -5.93
N LEU A 95 8.05 3.27 -6.43
CA LEU A 95 6.97 3.84 -5.62
C LEU A 95 6.45 2.83 -4.60
N TRP A 96 6.19 1.59 -5.04
CA TRP A 96 5.77 0.52 -4.14
C TRP A 96 6.84 0.16 -3.11
N ALA A 97 8.11 0.02 -3.52
CA ALA A 97 9.21 -0.30 -2.61
C ALA A 97 9.39 0.78 -1.54
N HIS A 98 9.28 2.06 -1.92
CA HIS A 98 9.31 3.18 -0.98
C HIS A 98 8.14 3.16 0.00
N PHE A 99 6.93 2.82 -0.47
CA PHE A 99 5.77 2.67 0.40
C PHE A 99 5.95 1.50 1.39
N MET A 100 6.32 0.32 0.88
CA MET A 100 6.52 -0.89 1.70
C MET A 100 7.69 -0.80 2.67
N TYR A 101 8.66 0.08 2.40
CA TYR A 101 9.75 0.37 3.34
C TYR A 101 9.23 0.73 4.75
N PHE A 102 8.16 1.53 4.82
CA PHE A 102 7.54 1.94 6.08
C PHE A 102 6.59 0.87 6.60
N VAL A 103 5.73 0.33 5.74
CA VAL A 103 4.78 -0.73 6.11
C VAL A 103 5.48 -1.92 6.77
N SER A 104 6.51 -2.48 6.13
CA SER A 104 7.27 -3.61 6.67
C SER A 104 7.96 -3.30 8.01
N ARG A 105 8.35 -2.05 8.26
CA ARG A 105 8.95 -1.61 9.53
C ARG A 105 7.93 -1.45 10.64
N ILE A 106 6.71 -1.06 10.31
CA ILE A 106 5.59 -1.04 11.26
C ILE A 106 5.21 -2.48 11.58
N GLU A 107 5.00 -3.32 10.57
CA GLU A 107 4.68 -4.74 10.75
C GLU A 107 5.73 -5.48 11.58
N LYS A 108 7.03 -5.23 11.35
CA LYS A 108 8.09 -5.80 12.18
C LYS A 108 7.97 -5.40 13.65
N ARG A 109 7.56 -4.17 13.95
CA ARG A 109 7.36 -3.70 15.33
C ARG A 109 6.10 -4.30 15.96
N LEU A 110 5.03 -4.44 15.16
CA LEU A 110 3.81 -5.14 15.59
C LEU A 110 4.13 -6.59 15.97
N ASN A 111 4.91 -7.28 15.14
CA ASN A 111 5.35 -8.66 15.41
C ASN A 111 6.25 -8.77 16.64
N ASN A 112 6.90 -7.66 17.04
CA ASN A 112 7.70 -7.58 18.26
C ASN A 112 6.86 -7.14 19.49
N GLY A 113 5.53 -7.13 19.38
CA GLY A 113 4.61 -6.85 20.49
C GLY A 113 4.26 -5.37 20.69
N LYS A 114 4.71 -4.47 19.81
CA LYS A 114 4.30 -3.05 19.89
C LYS A 114 2.90 -2.86 19.32
N THR A 115 2.21 -1.85 19.83
CA THR A 115 0.99 -1.35 19.20
C THR A 115 1.32 -0.59 17.91
N SER A 116 0.32 -0.43 17.03
CA SER A 116 0.50 0.37 15.81
C SER A 116 0.86 1.83 16.11
N ALA A 117 0.25 2.41 17.14
CA ALA A 117 0.53 3.78 17.57
C ALA A 117 2.01 3.95 17.98
N GLU A 118 2.53 3.06 18.82
CA GLU A 118 3.94 3.09 19.24
C GLU A 118 4.89 2.89 18.07
N ALA A 119 4.57 1.96 17.16
CA ALA A 119 5.39 1.67 16.01
C ALA A 119 5.49 2.86 15.03
N MET A 120 4.37 3.56 14.82
CA MET A 120 4.33 4.78 14.00
C MET A 120 5.07 5.92 14.69
N HIS A 121 4.84 6.12 15.99
CA HIS A 121 5.50 7.17 16.79
C HIS A 121 7.02 7.02 16.77
N GLU A 122 7.55 5.82 17.00
CA GLU A 122 9.00 5.57 16.99
C GLU A 122 9.63 5.86 15.62
N LEU A 123 8.92 5.57 14.53
CA LEU A 123 9.40 5.86 13.17
C LEU A 123 9.35 7.36 12.85
N ASP A 124 8.32 8.07 13.30
CA ASP A 124 8.23 9.52 13.14
C ASP A 124 9.25 10.27 14.03
N ASP A 125 9.49 9.80 15.26
CA ASP A 125 10.55 10.33 16.14
C ASP A 125 11.94 10.13 15.51
N GLY A 126 12.21 8.91 15.03
CA GLY A 126 13.49 8.58 14.38
C GLY A 126 13.72 9.36 13.08
N ARG A 127 12.65 9.82 12.44
CA ARG A 127 12.70 10.70 11.27
C ARG A 127 13.08 12.13 11.65
N GLY A 128 12.64 12.62 12.81
CA GLY A 128 12.84 14.00 13.24
C GLY A 128 12.29 15.00 12.21
N THR A 129 13.13 15.94 11.78
CA THR A 129 12.75 16.99 10.81
C THR A 129 12.85 16.55 9.35
N LEU A 130 13.36 15.36 9.07
CA LEU A 130 13.52 14.86 7.70
C LEU A 130 12.16 14.60 7.06
N SER A 131 12.02 14.83 5.76
CA SER A 131 10.87 14.30 5.02
C SER A 131 10.90 12.76 4.99
N LEU A 132 9.75 12.11 4.76
CA LEU A 132 9.67 10.65 4.63
C LEU A 132 10.60 10.12 3.53
N SER A 133 10.74 10.87 2.43
CA SER A 133 11.67 10.52 1.34
C SER A 133 13.14 10.61 1.79
N GLN A 134 13.53 11.69 2.48
CA GLN A 134 14.89 11.86 3.01
C GLN A 134 15.23 10.77 4.03
N PHE A 135 14.30 10.50 4.95
CA PHE A 135 14.46 9.48 5.96
C PHE A 135 14.63 8.09 5.33
N CYS A 136 13.76 7.72 4.40
CA CYS A 136 13.85 6.46 3.65
C CYS A 136 15.21 6.32 2.95
N LYS A 137 15.66 7.35 2.21
CA LYS A 137 16.98 7.34 1.54
C LYS A 137 18.15 7.18 2.51
N ARG A 138 18.08 7.84 3.68
CA ARG A 138 19.14 7.80 4.70
C ARG A 138 19.25 6.43 5.38
N THR A 139 18.12 5.76 5.57
CA THR A 139 18.01 4.53 6.38
C THR A 139 17.90 3.25 5.55
N GLN A 140 17.79 3.38 4.22
CA GLN A 140 17.99 2.25 3.31
C GLN A 140 19.46 1.79 3.35
N PRO A 141 19.72 0.48 3.44
CA PRO A 141 21.07 -0.04 3.34
C PRO A 141 21.66 0.37 1.99
N LYS A 142 22.86 0.97 2.00
CA LYS A 142 23.60 1.27 0.77
C LYS A 142 23.87 -0.07 0.07
N ARG A 143 23.49 -0.18 -1.20
CA ARG A 143 23.92 -1.31 -2.03
C ARG A 143 25.45 -1.28 -2.07
N GLN A 144 26.08 -2.33 -1.53
CA GLN A 144 27.49 -2.65 -1.80
C GLN A 144 27.64 -3.11 -3.24
#